data_AF-A0A0Q6B9C3-F1
#
_entry.id   AF-A0A0Q6B9C3-F1
#
_cell.length_a   1.000
_cell.length_b   1.000
_cell.length_c   1.000
_cell.angle_alpha   90.00
_cell.angle_beta   90.00
_cell.angle_gamma   90.00
#
_symmetry.space_group_name_H-M   'P 1'
#
loop_
_entity.id
_entity.type
_entity.pdbx_description
1 polymer ?
#
loop_
_entity_poly.entity_id
_entity_poly.type
_entity_poly.pdbx_seq_one_letter_code
_entity_poly.pdbx_strand_id
1 'polypeptide(L)'
;MSTGVNAEKGFVALPNAANVQSAYILCNPTGDYGLSASTVPNEDSRNTCAVSSEDLLKSPTYAPIDGFRLVGIMVSDVEIPKPEGGDRPDVAVLTDAIWRNKENTECILGAHLQMKDAPLANGKYLEVNDIARAGFAGKKISVAYFHKQPHADIGGNAEVLFRAGRTFTSVKTTPLNTQLPSVKDAPAANTAISERNTASFSENWVDFTTDVSFKDADGVTREHSSIFYTKYPCDAQDPVPKSGAIRLRTTGQSGLEPKEISVSGLVPVEGTVDKF
;
A
#
# COMPACT_ATOMS: atom_id res chain seq x y z
N MET A 1 12.27 22.00 20.75
CA MET A 1 13.19 22.01 19.59
C MET A 1 12.73 20.91 18.66
N SER A 2 12.12 21.28 17.52
CA SER A 2 11.63 20.32 16.53
C SER A 2 12.81 19.91 15.65
N THR A 3 13.32 18.69 15.85
CA THR A 3 14.24 18.07 14.89
C THR A 3 13.42 17.68 13.67
N GLY A 4 13.44 18.54 12.64
CA GLY A 4 12.96 18.18 11.32
C GLY A 4 13.73 16.94 10.88
N VAL A 5 13.04 15.81 10.82
CA VAL A 5 13.52 14.61 10.15
C VAL A 5 13.59 15.00 8.68
N ASN A 6 14.80 15.20 8.15
CA ASN A 6 15.01 15.29 6.71
C ASN A 6 14.38 14.03 6.10
N ALA A 7 13.30 14.21 5.35
CA ALA A 7 12.68 13.13 4.61
C ALA A 7 13.70 12.58 3.62
N GLU A 8 14.26 11.40 3.88
CA GLU A 8 15.07 10.68 2.90
C GLU A 8 14.21 10.46 1.65
N LYS A 9 14.71 10.79 0.46
CA LYS A 9 14.03 10.47 -0.79
C LYS A 9 14.11 8.96 -1.02
N GLY A 10 12.99 8.33 -1.38
CA GLY A 10 12.92 6.91 -1.69
C GLY A 10 12.51 6.05 -0.50
N PHE A 11 13.39 5.16 -0.04
CA PHE A 11 13.06 4.24 1.06
C PHE A 11 13.09 4.95 2.42
N VAL A 12 11.92 5.26 2.97
CA VAL A 12 11.77 5.94 4.27
C VAL A 12 11.51 4.91 5.37
N ALA A 13 12.27 4.99 6.46
CA ALA A 13 12.07 4.13 7.63
C ALA A 13 10.70 4.39 8.28
N LEU A 14 9.97 3.31 8.59
CA LEU A 14 8.76 3.40 9.40
C LEU A 14 9.09 3.35 10.91
N PRO A 15 8.21 3.88 11.78
CA PRO A 15 8.33 3.71 13.23
C PRO A 15 8.58 2.25 13.62
N ASN A 16 9.44 2.01 14.60
CA ASN A 16 9.76 0.67 15.09
C ASN A 16 9.31 0.43 16.54
N ALA A 17 8.59 1.38 17.13
CA ALA A 17 8.03 1.30 18.48
C ALA A 17 6.78 2.19 18.60
N ALA A 18 5.95 1.91 19.61
CA ALA A 18 4.68 2.60 19.82
C ALA A 18 4.80 4.02 20.41
N ASN A 19 6.00 4.46 20.83
CA ASN A 19 6.25 5.77 21.43
C ASN A 19 6.38 6.90 20.39
N VAL A 20 5.52 6.89 19.37
CA VAL A 20 5.48 7.88 18.28
C VAL A 20 4.16 8.66 18.31
N GLN A 21 4.09 9.82 17.67
CA GLN A 21 2.82 10.58 17.59
C GLN A 21 1.83 9.97 16.58
N SER A 22 2.36 9.35 15.53
CA SER A 22 1.64 8.73 14.43
C SER A 22 2.36 7.44 14.05
N ALA A 23 1.58 6.40 13.74
CA ALA A 23 2.11 5.18 13.13
C ALA A 23 2.43 5.36 11.63
N TYR A 24 1.89 6.42 11.02
CA TYR A 24 2.09 6.80 9.63
C TYR A 24 3.21 7.82 9.43
N ILE A 25 3.81 7.77 8.25
CA ILE A 25 4.59 8.84 7.62
C ILE A 25 3.85 9.37 6.41
N LEU A 26 4.15 10.61 6.02
CA LEU A 26 3.58 11.23 4.82
C LEU A 26 4.47 10.99 3.61
N CYS A 27 3.87 10.62 2.47
CA CYS A 27 4.59 10.34 1.23
C CYS A 27 4.27 11.37 0.14
N ASN A 28 3.03 11.42 -0.33
CA ASN A 28 2.57 12.40 -1.31
C ASN A 28 1.11 12.81 -0.99
N PRO A 29 0.86 13.89 -0.23
CA PRO A 29 -0.50 14.27 0.19
C PRO A 29 -1.36 14.90 -0.92
N THR A 30 -0.87 15.01 -2.16
CA THR A 30 -1.66 15.65 -3.22
C THR A 30 -2.88 14.81 -3.59
N GLY A 31 -3.92 15.46 -4.12
CA GLY A 31 -5.17 14.77 -4.44
C GLY A 31 -6.07 14.51 -3.24
N ASP A 32 -5.78 15.14 -2.09
CA ASP A 32 -6.58 15.05 -0.86
C ASP A 32 -6.94 13.60 -0.47
N TYR A 33 -5.97 12.69 -0.67
CA TYR A 33 -6.10 11.25 -0.47
C TYR A 33 -7.20 10.55 -1.30
N GLY A 34 -7.41 10.98 -2.54
CA GLY A 34 -8.39 10.41 -3.47
C GLY A 34 -9.57 11.35 -3.79
N LEU A 35 -9.78 12.39 -2.98
CA LEU A 35 -10.89 13.33 -3.18
C LEU A 35 -10.66 14.35 -4.30
N SER A 36 -9.44 14.43 -4.84
CA SER A 36 -9.07 15.27 -5.96
C SER A 36 -7.88 14.70 -6.74
N ALA A 37 -7.57 15.28 -7.90
CA ALA A 37 -6.53 14.73 -8.77
C ALA A 37 -5.15 14.85 -8.10
N SER A 38 -4.49 13.70 -7.91
CA SER A 38 -3.13 13.66 -7.38
C SER A 38 -2.12 14.21 -8.38
N THR A 39 -1.04 14.80 -7.85
CA THR A 39 0.09 15.23 -8.68
C THR A 39 1.23 14.24 -8.62
N VAL A 40 1.74 13.91 -9.80
CA VAL A 40 2.86 12.99 -10.02
C VAL A 40 4.12 13.47 -9.27
N PRO A 41 4.87 12.57 -8.59
CA PRO A 41 6.15 12.92 -7.97
C PRO A 41 7.20 13.33 -9.00
N ASN A 42 8.10 14.25 -8.64
CA ASN A 42 9.26 14.63 -9.46
C ASN A 42 10.52 14.77 -8.59
N GLU A 43 11.66 15.10 -9.17
CA GLU A 43 12.93 15.19 -8.43
C GLU A 43 12.93 16.27 -7.34
N ASP A 44 12.10 17.30 -7.47
CA ASP A 44 12.11 18.46 -6.58
C ASP A 44 10.98 18.46 -5.54
N SER A 45 9.93 17.68 -5.76
CA SER A 45 8.70 17.74 -4.95
C SER A 45 7.93 16.43 -4.92
N ARG A 46 7.19 16.21 -3.82
CA ARG A 46 6.24 15.10 -3.64
C ARG A 46 6.88 13.71 -3.74
N ASN A 47 8.17 13.64 -3.45
CA ASN A 47 9.01 12.48 -3.69
C ASN A 47 9.58 11.84 -2.42
N THR A 48 9.05 12.18 -1.24
CA THR A 48 9.51 11.64 0.05
C THR A 48 9.65 10.12 0.00
N CYS A 49 8.61 9.40 -0.42
CA CYS A 49 8.67 7.94 -0.54
C CYS A 49 8.89 7.45 -1.99
N ALA A 50 9.07 8.36 -2.95
CA ALA A 50 9.08 7.98 -4.36
C ALA A 50 10.46 7.47 -4.78
N VAL A 51 10.49 6.35 -5.51
CA VAL A 51 11.67 5.85 -6.21
C VAL A 51 11.46 5.90 -7.71
N SER A 52 12.52 6.18 -8.45
CA SER A 52 12.53 6.15 -9.92
C SER A 52 13.95 5.87 -10.40
N SER A 53 14.08 5.11 -11.49
CA SER A 53 15.33 4.89 -12.20
C SER A 53 15.02 4.62 -13.67
N GLU A 54 16.00 4.79 -14.55
CA GLU A 54 15.82 4.49 -15.98
C GLU A 54 15.36 3.05 -16.21
N ASP A 55 15.86 2.11 -15.41
CA ASP A 55 15.48 0.71 -15.52
C ASP A 55 14.07 0.45 -14.99
N LEU A 56 13.68 1.03 -13.84
CA LEU A 56 12.30 0.97 -13.35
C LEU A 56 11.29 1.54 -14.35
N LEU A 57 11.66 2.61 -15.06
CA LEU A 57 10.81 3.22 -16.09
C LEU A 57 10.62 2.30 -17.30
N LYS A 58 11.61 1.46 -17.64
CA LYS A 58 11.49 0.44 -18.71
C LYS A 58 10.62 -0.73 -18.29
N SER A 59 10.77 -1.21 -17.05
CA SER A 59 9.95 -2.30 -16.53
C SER A 59 9.84 -2.28 -15.00
N PRO A 60 8.63 -2.48 -14.46
CA PRO A 60 8.43 -2.63 -13.01
C PRO A 60 9.07 -3.90 -12.42
N THR A 61 9.61 -4.80 -13.25
CA THR A 61 10.33 -5.99 -12.78
C THR A 61 11.77 -5.68 -12.36
N TYR A 62 12.33 -4.53 -12.77
CA TYR A 62 13.61 -4.07 -12.27
C TYR A 62 13.53 -3.70 -10.79
N ALA A 63 14.63 -3.83 -10.07
CA ALA A 63 14.65 -3.53 -8.65
C ALA A 63 14.54 -2.02 -8.40
N PRO A 64 13.87 -1.58 -7.32
CA PRO A 64 13.72 -0.16 -7.03
C PRO A 64 14.98 0.52 -6.48
N ILE A 65 16.03 -0.25 -6.22
CA ILE A 65 17.32 0.20 -5.71
C ILE A 65 18.40 -0.80 -6.16
N ASP A 66 19.61 -0.28 -6.42
CA ASP A 66 20.76 -1.07 -6.83
C ASP A 66 21.14 -2.18 -5.83
N GLY A 67 21.79 -3.22 -6.34
CA GLY A 67 22.20 -4.39 -5.56
C GLY A 67 21.09 -5.42 -5.31
N PHE A 68 19.84 -5.09 -5.63
CA PHE A 68 18.71 -6.03 -5.57
C PHE A 68 18.46 -6.71 -6.91
N ARG A 69 17.96 -7.95 -6.86
CA ARG A 69 17.55 -8.74 -8.04
C ARG A 69 16.20 -9.38 -7.77
N LEU A 70 15.34 -9.41 -8.79
CA LEU A 70 14.03 -10.06 -8.72
C LEU A 70 14.25 -11.57 -8.51
N VAL A 71 13.58 -12.14 -7.51
CA VAL A 71 13.66 -13.56 -7.14
C VAL A 71 12.37 -14.31 -7.49
N GLY A 72 11.23 -13.62 -7.43
CA GLY A 72 9.94 -14.23 -7.70
C GLY A 72 8.81 -13.22 -7.80
N ILE A 73 7.74 -13.65 -8.47
CA ILE A 73 6.48 -12.92 -8.61
C ILE A 73 5.35 -13.91 -8.36
N MET A 74 4.39 -13.48 -7.55
CA MET A 74 3.09 -14.12 -7.38
C MET A 74 2.04 -13.20 -7.99
N VAL A 75 1.11 -13.76 -8.75
CA VAL A 75 -0.02 -13.04 -9.31
C VAL A 75 -1.29 -13.76 -8.85
N SER A 76 -2.25 -13.02 -8.33
CA SER A 76 -3.52 -13.57 -7.84
C SER A 76 -4.68 -12.67 -8.22
N ASP A 77 -5.78 -13.27 -8.63
CA ASP A 77 -7.05 -12.57 -8.75
C ASP A 77 -7.61 -12.23 -7.37
N VAL A 78 -8.24 -11.06 -7.27
CA VAL A 78 -8.98 -10.61 -6.10
C VAL A 78 -10.44 -10.85 -6.37
N GLU A 79 -11.05 -11.76 -5.61
CA GLU A 79 -12.46 -12.10 -5.80
C GLU A 79 -13.36 -11.49 -4.71
N ILE A 80 -14.54 -11.04 -5.12
CA ILE A 80 -15.64 -10.73 -4.19
C ILE A 80 -16.72 -11.81 -4.35
N PRO A 81 -17.01 -12.59 -3.30
CA PRO A 81 -18.03 -13.63 -3.37
C PRO A 81 -19.45 -13.04 -3.45
N LYS A 82 -20.39 -13.84 -3.96
CA LYS A 82 -21.82 -13.55 -3.88
C LYS A 82 -22.28 -13.45 -2.40
N PRO A 83 -23.31 -12.65 -2.07
CA PRO A 83 -24.19 -11.93 -3.00
C PRO A 83 -23.64 -10.59 -3.49
N GLU A 84 -22.53 -10.10 -2.95
CA GLU A 84 -22.01 -8.77 -3.27
C GLU A 84 -21.28 -8.73 -4.63
N GLY A 85 -20.58 -9.81 -4.98
CA GLY A 85 -19.87 -9.92 -6.25
C GLY A 85 -20.81 -9.82 -7.46
N GLY A 86 -20.34 -9.18 -8.53
CA GLY A 86 -21.04 -9.12 -9.81
C GLY A 86 -21.04 -10.45 -10.54
N ASP A 87 -21.32 -10.42 -11.84
CA ASP A 87 -21.26 -11.62 -12.70
C ASP A 87 -19.83 -12.08 -12.96
N ARG A 88 -18.86 -11.16 -12.82
CA ARG A 88 -17.42 -11.45 -12.74
C ARG A 88 -17.00 -11.35 -11.27
N PRO A 89 -16.60 -12.46 -10.63
CA PRO A 89 -16.19 -12.43 -9.23
C PRO A 89 -14.83 -11.75 -9.04
N ASP A 90 -13.96 -11.79 -10.06
CA ASP A 90 -12.62 -11.22 -10.05
C ASP A 90 -12.64 -9.70 -10.33
N VAL A 91 -12.47 -8.92 -9.26
CA VAL A 91 -12.59 -7.44 -9.30
C VAL A 91 -11.24 -6.73 -9.46
N ALA A 92 -10.14 -7.42 -9.22
CA ALA A 92 -8.79 -6.90 -9.41
C ALA A 92 -7.76 -8.02 -9.65
N VAL A 93 -6.56 -7.63 -10.10
CA VAL A 93 -5.34 -8.47 -10.09
C VAL A 93 -4.37 -7.88 -9.09
N LEU A 94 -3.87 -8.70 -8.17
CA LEU A 94 -2.79 -8.37 -7.26
C LEU A 94 -1.50 -9.04 -7.74
N THR A 95 -0.47 -8.23 -7.95
CA THR A 95 0.89 -8.68 -8.21
C THR A 95 1.73 -8.45 -6.97
N ASP A 96 2.37 -9.50 -6.48
CA ASP A 96 3.27 -9.48 -5.33
C ASP A 96 4.65 -10.01 -5.72
N ALA A 97 5.68 -9.17 -5.60
CA ALA A 97 7.02 -9.48 -6.09
C ALA A 97 8.05 -9.39 -4.96
N ILE A 98 9.11 -10.20 -5.08
CA ILE A 98 10.30 -10.09 -4.22
C ILE A 98 11.54 -9.75 -5.02
N TRP A 99 12.30 -8.78 -4.50
CA TRP A 99 13.72 -8.59 -4.83
C TRP A 99 14.61 -8.89 -3.62
N ARG A 100 15.80 -9.43 -3.87
CA ARG A 100 16.80 -9.74 -2.83
C ARG A 100 18.14 -9.10 -3.14
N ASN A 101 18.78 -8.58 -2.09
CA ASN A 101 20.20 -8.27 -2.05
C ASN A 101 20.88 -9.32 -1.16
N LYS A 102 21.58 -10.26 -1.79
CA LYS A 102 22.25 -11.37 -1.08
C LYS A 102 23.45 -10.90 -0.25
N GLU A 103 24.15 -9.87 -0.72
CA GLU A 103 25.36 -9.35 -0.08
C GLU A 103 25.04 -8.65 1.24
N ASN A 104 23.94 -7.91 1.27
CA ASN A 104 23.52 -7.12 2.44
C ASN A 104 22.45 -7.80 3.31
N THR A 105 22.01 -9.02 2.97
CA THR A 105 20.93 -9.74 3.68
C THR A 105 19.63 -8.92 3.79
N GLU A 106 19.24 -8.31 2.67
CA GLU A 106 18.03 -7.48 2.58
C GLU A 106 17.08 -8.01 1.50
N CYS A 107 15.78 -7.84 1.74
CA CYS A 107 14.72 -8.16 0.79
C CYS A 107 13.78 -6.98 0.62
N ILE A 108 13.12 -6.92 -0.52
CA ILE A 108 12.05 -5.97 -0.84
C ILE A 108 10.85 -6.78 -1.29
N LEU A 109 9.70 -6.57 -0.63
CA LEU A 109 8.40 -7.03 -1.13
C LEU A 109 7.71 -5.86 -1.84
N GLY A 110 7.14 -6.09 -3.01
CA GLY A 110 6.36 -5.09 -3.77
C GLY A 110 4.94 -5.56 -3.98
N ALA A 111 3.95 -4.73 -3.65
CA ALA A 111 2.55 -4.96 -3.99
C ALA A 111 2.10 -3.99 -5.10
N HIS A 112 1.36 -4.49 -6.08
CA HIS A 112 0.70 -3.68 -7.10
C HIS A 112 -0.70 -4.23 -7.35
N LEU A 113 -1.70 -3.36 -7.33
CA LEU A 113 -3.09 -3.68 -7.59
C LEU A 113 -3.55 -3.07 -8.91
N GLN A 114 -4.20 -3.89 -9.74
CA GLN A 114 -4.88 -3.46 -10.96
C GLN A 114 -6.36 -3.77 -10.84
N MET A 115 -7.20 -2.75 -10.85
CA MET A 115 -8.65 -2.88 -10.82
C MET A 115 -9.17 -3.34 -12.19
N LYS A 116 -10.22 -4.18 -12.19
CA LYS A 116 -10.85 -4.72 -13.42
C LYS A 116 -12.19 -4.04 -13.69
N ASP A 117 -12.60 -4.07 -14.97
CA ASP A 117 -13.98 -3.75 -15.38
C ASP A 117 -14.94 -4.86 -14.90
N ALA A 118 -15.25 -4.81 -13.60
CA ALA A 118 -16.03 -5.80 -12.89
C ALA A 118 -16.91 -5.08 -11.85
N PRO A 119 -18.10 -4.58 -12.25
CA PRO A 119 -19.03 -3.98 -11.30
C PRO A 119 -19.53 -5.02 -10.30
N LEU A 120 -19.74 -4.58 -9.07
CA LEU A 120 -20.40 -5.32 -7.99
C LEU A 120 -21.89 -5.53 -8.33
N ALA A 121 -22.57 -6.37 -7.55
CA ALA A 121 -23.99 -6.67 -7.75
C ALA A 121 -24.91 -5.44 -7.67
N ASN A 122 -24.46 -4.36 -7.02
CA ASN A 122 -25.18 -3.08 -6.93
C ASN A 122 -24.86 -2.12 -8.10
N GLY A 123 -24.06 -2.54 -9.08
CA GLY A 123 -23.63 -1.74 -10.23
C GLY A 123 -22.48 -0.78 -9.98
N LYS A 124 -21.99 -0.64 -8.74
CA LYS A 124 -20.80 0.17 -8.41
C LYS A 124 -19.51 -0.65 -8.62
N TYR A 125 -18.36 0.01 -8.68
CA TYR A 125 -17.07 -0.66 -8.69
C TYR A 125 -16.47 -0.70 -7.29
N LEU A 126 -15.60 -1.68 -7.05
CA LEU A 126 -14.78 -1.69 -5.84
C LEU A 126 -13.80 -0.51 -5.90
N GLU A 127 -13.72 0.24 -4.80
CA GLU A 127 -12.67 1.23 -4.54
C GLU A 127 -11.77 0.70 -3.42
N VAL A 128 -10.46 0.76 -3.61
CA VAL A 128 -9.47 0.38 -2.60
C VAL A 128 -8.70 1.63 -2.19
N ASN A 129 -8.90 2.06 -0.94
CA ASN A 129 -8.18 3.19 -0.37
C ASN A 129 -6.93 2.76 0.41
N ASP A 130 -6.84 1.50 0.83
CA ASP A 130 -5.66 1.03 1.56
C ASP A 130 -5.31 -0.42 1.21
N ILE A 131 -3.99 -0.68 1.17
CA ILE A 131 -3.39 -2.01 1.00
C ILE A 131 -2.51 -2.27 2.23
N ALA A 132 -2.95 -3.18 3.11
CA ALA A 132 -2.16 -3.57 4.29
C ALA A 132 -1.44 -4.90 4.07
N ARG A 133 -0.18 -4.99 4.47
CA ARG A 133 0.68 -6.19 4.35
C ARG A 133 1.21 -6.64 5.71
N ALA A 134 1.13 -7.94 5.98
CA ALA A 134 1.61 -8.56 7.21
C ALA A 134 3.05 -9.10 7.13
N GLY A 135 3.53 -9.63 8.25
CA GLY A 135 4.71 -10.51 8.33
C GLY A 135 5.98 -9.83 8.80
N PHE A 136 5.90 -8.61 9.33
CA PHE A 136 7.06 -7.79 9.67
C PHE A 136 7.34 -7.65 11.16
N ALA A 137 6.69 -8.45 12.01
CA ALA A 137 6.90 -8.42 13.46
C ALA A 137 8.40 -8.50 13.82
N GLY A 138 8.85 -7.63 14.73
CA GLY A 138 10.25 -7.54 15.16
C GLY A 138 11.26 -7.07 14.11
N LYS A 139 10.84 -6.73 12.88
CA LYS A 139 11.73 -6.28 11.80
C LYS A 139 11.80 -4.75 11.73
N LYS A 140 13.00 -4.21 11.50
CA LYS A 140 13.15 -2.83 11.02
C LYS A 140 12.80 -2.80 9.55
N ILE A 141 11.93 -1.87 9.14
CA ILE A 141 11.50 -1.78 7.76
C ILE A 141 11.56 -0.35 7.24
N SER A 142 11.71 -0.22 5.94
CA SER A 142 11.49 1.02 5.21
C SER A 142 10.55 0.80 4.04
N VAL A 143 9.88 1.86 3.60
CA VAL A 143 8.89 1.82 2.54
C VAL A 143 9.21 2.81 1.44
N ALA A 144 8.82 2.47 0.23
CA ALA A 144 8.90 3.34 -0.93
C ALA A 144 7.75 3.04 -1.88
N TYR A 145 7.56 3.85 -2.92
CA TYR A 145 6.68 3.54 -4.02
C TYR A 145 7.28 3.93 -5.37
N PHE A 146 6.99 3.13 -6.39
CA PHE A 146 7.24 3.50 -7.78
C PHE A 146 5.92 3.89 -8.44
N HIS A 147 5.83 5.14 -8.86
CA HIS A 147 4.73 5.65 -9.67
C HIS A 147 5.12 5.58 -11.14
N LYS A 148 4.46 4.69 -11.88
CA LYS A 148 4.57 4.67 -13.33
C LYS A 148 3.70 5.80 -13.89
N GLN A 149 4.33 6.74 -14.60
CA GLN A 149 3.64 7.88 -15.19
C GLN A 149 2.48 7.42 -16.10
N PRO A 150 1.44 8.25 -16.29
CA PRO A 150 0.40 8.03 -17.28
C PRO A 150 0.99 7.57 -18.62
N HIS A 151 0.67 6.35 -19.02
CA HIS A 151 1.08 5.75 -20.28
C HIS A 151 -0.06 4.88 -20.78
N ALA A 152 -0.23 4.76 -22.09
CA ALA A 152 -1.27 3.91 -22.68
C ALA A 152 -1.00 2.40 -22.50
N ASP A 153 0.11 2.03 -21.86
CA ASP A 153 0.51 0.63 -21.64
C ASP A 153 -0.02 0.13 -20.29
N ILE A 154 -0.09 -1.20 -20.16
CA ILE A 154 -0.42 -1.90 -18.91
C ILE A 154 0.42 -1.32 -17.74
N GLY A 155 -0.27 -0.90 -16.68
CA GLY A 155 0.33 -0.31 -15.48
C GLY A 155 0.63 1.19 -15.55
N GLY A 156 0.28 1.88 -16.64
CA GLY A 156 0.20 3.34 -16.67
C GLY A 156 -0.98 3.86 -15.84
N ASN A 157 -1.06 5.17 -15.61
CA ASN A 157 -2.14 5.80 -14.83
C ASN A 157 -2.21 5.30 -13.37
N ALA A 158 -1.07 5.04 -12.73
CA ALA A 158 -1.03 4.63 -11.33
C ALA A 158 -1.44 5.76 -10.38
N GLU A 159 -2.07 5.46 -9.24
CA GLU A 159 -2.26 6.39 -8.12
C GLU A 159 -1.00 6.46 -7.25
N VAL A 160 -0.76 7.61 -6.65
CA VAL A 160 0.35 7.84 -5.73
C VAL A 160 0.13 7.12 -4.40
N LEU A 161 1.22 6.94 -3.66
CA LEU A 161 1.15 6.57 -2.24
C LEU A 161 0.98 7.84 -1.41
N PHE A 162 -0.18 8.01 -0.78
CA PHE A 162 -0.43 9.22 0.00
C PHE A 162 0.34 9.22 1.33
N ARG A 163 0.25 8.11 2.06
CA ARG A 163 0.94 7.86 3.33
C ARG A 163 1.15 6.36 3.51
N ALA A 164 2.12 6.00 4.34
CA ALA A 164 2.36 4.62 4.73
C ALA A 164 2.56 4.51 6.23
N GLY A 165 2.09 3.44 6.86
CA GLY A 165 2.10 3.32 8.31
C GLY A 165 2.47 1.95 8.83
N ARG A 166 3.11 1.94 10.00
CA ARG A 166 3.40 0.75 10.80
C ARG A 166 2.16 0.40 11.64
N THR A 167 1.12 -0.03 10.97
CA THR A 167 -0.21 -0.23 11.55
C THR A 167 -1.01 -1.28 10.78
N PHE A 168 -2.00 -1.87 11.45
CA PHE A 168 -3.05 -2.65 10.82
C PHE A 168 -4.29 -1.79 10.52
N THR A 169 -4.38 -0.56 11.00
CA THR A 169 -5.61 0.23 10.97
C THR A 169 -5.57 1.24 9.84
N SER A 170 -6.37 1.06 8.79
CA SER A 170 -6.62 2.08 7.78
C SER A 170 -7.54 3.16 8.32
N VAL A 171 -7.37 4.38 7.82
CA VAL A 171 -8.05 5.55 8.37
C VAL A 171 -8.80 6.26 7.27
N LYS A 172 -10.11 6.44 7.46
CA LYS A 172 -10.96 7.17 6.53
C LYS A 172 -10.47 8.61 6.36
N THR A 173 -10.15 8.97 5.13
CA THR A 173 -9.84 10.37 4.81
C THR A 173 -11.12 11.18 4.70
N THR A 174 -11.07 12.40 5.22
CA THR A 174 -12.08 13.43 4.98
C THR A 174 -11.34 14.73 4.64
N PRO A 175 -11.97 15.70 3.96
CA PRO A 175 -11.36 17.01 3.70
C PRO A 175 -10.87 17.73 4.96
N LEU A 176 -11.39 17.36 6.14
CA LEU A 176 -11.04 17.95 7.43
C LEU A 176 -9.79 17.31 8.06
N ASN A 177 -9.38 16.13 7.61
CA ASN A 177 -8.30 15.33 8.18
C ASN A 177 -7.00 15.46 7.35
N THR A 178 -6.36 16.62 7.43
CA THR A 178 -5.09 16.87 6.72
C THR A 178 -3.85 16.40 7.48
N GLN A 179 -4.00 16.06 8.76
CA GLN A 179 -2.92 15.59 9.62
C GLN A 179 -2.76 14.06 9.57
N LEU A 180 -1.55 13.56 9.81
CA LEU A 180 -1.32 12.12 9.96
C LEU A 180 -2.13 11.54 11.13
N PRO A 181 -2.63 10.30 11.02
CA PRO A 181 -3.42 9.69 12.09
C PRO A 181 -2.64 9.57 13.40
N SER A 182 -3.26 9.98 14.51
CA SER A 182 -2.62 9.88 15.82
C SER A 182 -2.68 8.47 16.40
N VAL A 183 -1.64 8.05 17.13
CA VAL A 183 -1.73 6.84 17.98
C VAL A 183 -2.48 7.10 19.28
N LYS A 184 -2.66 8.36 19.66
CA LYS A 184 -3.40 8.72 20.87
C LYS A 184 -4.88 8.40 20.68
N ASP A 185 -5.47 7.72 21.66
CA ASP A 185 -6.88 7.29 21.64
C ASP A 185 -7.22 6.43 20.40
N ALA A 186 -6.21 5.77 19.82
CA ALA A 186 -6.35 4.85 18.71
C ALA A 186 -7.27 3.67 19.07
N PRO A 187 -7.93 3.06 18.07
CA PRO A 187 -8.69 1.83 18.29
C PRO A 187 -7.75 0.67 18.68
N ALA A 188 -8.33 -0.50 18.95
CA ALA A 188 -7.54 -1.69 19.22
C ALA A 188 -6.68 -2.06 17.99
N ALA A 189 -5.50 -2.66 18.23
CA ALA A 189 -4.53 -3.03 17.19
C ALA A 189 -5.08 -3.95 16.08
N ASN A 190 -6.20 -4.62 16.34
CA ASN A 190 -6.91 -5.50 15.43
C ASN A 190 -8.10 -4.83 14.71
N THR A 191 -8.29 -3.52 14.89
CA THR A 191 -9.34 -2.77 14.19
C THR A 191 -8.83 -2.39 12.79
N ALA A 192 -9.46 -2.96 11.76
CA ALA A 192 -9.03 -2.79 10.37
C ALA A 192 -9.25 -1.37 9.82
N ILE A 193 -10.38 -0.75 10.16
CA ILE A 193 -10.79 0.56 9.65
C ILE A 193 -11.20 1.45 10.81
N SER A 194 -10.66 2.65 10.85
CA SER A 194 -10.99 3.69 11.83
C SER A 194 -11.77 4.82 11.15
N GLU A 195 -12.94 5.14 11.71
CA GLU A 195 -13.73 6.32 11.33
C GLU A 195 -13.16 7.62 11.92
N ARG A 196 -12.18 7.52 12.83
CA ARG A 196 -11.47 8.66 13.41
C ARG A 196 -10.09 8.76 12.77
N ASN A 197 -9.49 9.96 12.80
CA ASN A 197 -8.10 10.15 12.35
C ASN A 197 -7.07 9.60 13.36
N THR A 198 -7.24 8.34 13.76
CA THR A 198 -6.40 7.63 14.72
C THR A 198 -6.15 6.20 14.28
N ALA A 199 -4.93 5.73 14.49
CA ALA A 199 -4.50 4.38 14.13
C ALA A 199 -3.51 3.85 15.16
N SER A 200 -3.71 2.60 15.59
CA SER A 200 -2.83 1.93 16.54
C SER A 200 -1.54 1.51 15.88
N PHE A 201 -0.41 1.59 16.59
CA PHE A 201 0.83 0.99 16.12
C PHE A 201 0.70 -0.54 16.03
N SER A 202 1.27 -1.15 14.98
CA SER A 202 1.38 -2.59 14.83
C SER A 202 2.75 -2.97 14.30
N GLU A 203 3.51 -3.78 15.05
CA GLU A 203 4.81 -4.26 14.57
C GLU A 203 4.70 -5.21 13.39
N ASN A 204 3.54 -5.84 13.16
CA ASN A 204 3.45 -6.87 12.12
C ASN A 204 2.97 -6.35 10.78
N TRP A 205 2.29 -5.20 10.77
CA TRP A 205 1.56 -4.71 9.61
C TRP A 205 2.13 -3.41 9.06
N VAL A 206 2.04 -3.28 7.73
CA VAL A 206 2.33 -2.08 6.98
C VAL A 206 1.11 -1.72 6.16
N ASP A 207 0.56 -0.54 6.37
CA ASP A 207 -0.62 -0.04 5.68
C ASP A 207 -0.22 1.05 4.69
N PHE A 208 -0.62 0.89 3.43
CA PHE A 208 -0.37 1.85 2.35
C PHE A 208 -1.67 2.51 1.93
N THR A 209 -1.81 3.82 2.14
CA THR A 209 -2.99 4.58 1.71
C THR A 209 -2.84 5.06 0.27
N THR A 210 -3.82 4.73 -0.56
CA THR A 210 -3.94 5.06 -1.98
C THR A 210 -5.41 5.33 -2.29
N ASP A 211 -5.77 5.43 -3.56
CA ASP A 211 -7.16 5.49 -3.98
C ASP A 211 -7.33 4.96 -5.39
N VAL A 212 -7.77 3.72 -5.51
CA VAL A 212 -7.88 3.04 -6.81
C VAL A 212 -9.23 2.41 -7.02
N SER A 213 -9.78 2.64 -8.20
CA SER A 213 -11.02 2.04 -8.69
C SER A 213 -10.94 1.97 -10.21
N PHE A 214 -11.60 0.98 -10.82
CA PHE A 214 -11.68 0.92 -12.28
C PHE A 214 -12.50 2.09 -12.84
N LYS A 215 -13.60 2.44 -12.15
CA LYS A 215 -14.45 3.60 -12.42
C LYS A 215 -15.02 4.08 -11.11
N ASP A 216 -14.91 5.36 -10.83
CA ASP A 216 -15.66 5.98 -9.74
C ASP A 216 -16.63 7.07 -10.23
N ALA A 217 -17.62 7.37 -9.41
CA ALA A 217 -18.67 8.35 -9.65
C ALA A 217 -18.13 9.78 -9.75
N ASP A 218 -16.98 10.10 -9.15
CA ASP A 218 -16.41 11.45 -9.18
C ASP A 218 -15.48 11.72 -10.38
N GLY A 219 -15.07 10.67 -11.11
CA GLY A 219 -14.27 10.75 -12.33
C GLY A 219 -12.77 11.02 -12.12
N VAL A 220 -12.26 10.91 -10.90
CA VAL A 220 -10.86 11.25 -10.55
C VAL A 220 -10.01 10.01 -10.25
N THR A 221 -10.63 8.84 -10.12
CA THR A 221 -9.95 7.59 -9.75
C THR A 221 -9.06 7.02 -10.84
N ARG A 222 -8.06 6.27 -10.37
CA ARG A 222 -7.09 5.56 -11.19
C ARG A 222 -7.25 4.05 -11.02
N GLU A 223 -7.12 3.31 -12.11
CA GLU A 223 -7.34 1.85 -12.10
C GLU A 223 -6.15 1.05 -11.55
N HIS A 224 -4.99 1.69 -11.40
CA HIS A 224 -3.76 1.06 -10.96
C HIS A 224 -3.24 1.71 -9.67
N SER A 225 -2.76 0.92 -8.73
CA SER A 225 -1.93 1.45 -7.64
C SER A 225 -0.52 1.72 -8.17
N SER A 226 0.23 2.60 -7.51
CA SER A 226 1.70 2.51 -7.60
C SER A 226 2.17 1.16 -7.07
N ILE A 227 3.43 0.81 -7.34
CA ILE A 227 4.05 -0.35 -6.71
C ILE A 227 4.53 0.06 -5.32
N PHE A 228 3.96 -0.53 -4.28
CA PHE A 228 4.30 -0.25 -2.90
C PHE A 228 5.35 -1.23 -2.40
N TYR A 229 6.51 -0.70 -2.02
CA TYR A 229 7.65 -1.49 -1.58
C TYR A 229 7.78 -1.49 -0.06
N THR A 230 8.14 -2.63 0.51
CA THR A 230 8.62 -2.77 1.89
C THR A 230 9.98 -3.44 1.88
N LYS A 231 11.02 -2.72 2.27
CA LYS A 231 12.38 -3.24 2.47
C LYS A 231 12.56 -3.69 3.92
N TYR A 232 13.20 -4.85 4.11
CA TYR A 232 13.41 -5.45 5.42
C TYR A 232 14.65 -6.37 5.44
N PRO A 233 15.26 -6.62 6.61
CA PRO A 233 16.30 -7.63 6.77
C PRO A 233 15.75 -9.05 6.55
N CYS A 234 16.44 -9.84 5.72
CA CYS A 234 16.09 -11.23 5.41
C CYS A 234 17.34 -12.11 5.27
N ASP A 235 17.22 -13.36 5.70
CA ASP A 235 18.29 -14.35 5.78
C ASP A 235 18.36 -15.23 4.52
N ALA A 236 18.46 -14.63 3.33
CA ALA A 236 18.56 -15.31 2.03
C ALA A 236 17.47 -16.36 1.68
N GLN A 237 16.55 -16.67 2.59
CA GLN A 237 15.40 -17.55 2.39
C GLN A 237 14.32 -16.83 1.59
N ASP A 238 13.59 -17.60 0.78
CA ASP A 238 12.50 -17.07 -0.02
C ASP A 238 11.27 -16.78 0.85
N PRO A 239 10.59 -15.63 0.67
CA PRO A 239 9.27 -15.38 1.22
C PRO A 239 8.33 -16.51 0.88
N VAL A 240 7.37 -16.73 1.79
CA VAL A 240 6.37 -17.76 1.61
C VAL A 240 5.01 -17.13 1.38
N PRO A 241 4.19 -17.67 0.46
CA PRO A 241 2.82 -17.21 0.31
C PRO A 241 2.01 -17.61 1.55
N LYS A 242 1.26 -16.67 2.13
CA LYS A 242 0.30 -16.94 3.22
C LYS A 242 -1.05 -16.31 2.91
N SER A 243 -2.11 -17.05 3.21
CA SER A 243 -3.49 -16.56 3.11
C SER A 243 -3.70 -15.36 4.04
N GLY A 244 -4.32 -14.29 3.53
CA GLY A 244 -4.62 -13.07 4.28
C GLY A 244 -3.41 -12.21 4.61
N ALA A 245 -2.26 -12.46 3.99
CA ALA A 245 -1.07 -11.63 4.15
C ALA A 245 -1.24 -10.22 3.58
N ILE A 246 -2.19 -10.03 2.66
CA ILE A 246 -2.58 -8.72 2.15
C ILE A 246 -4.06 -8.47 2.47
N ARG A 247 -4.37 -7.28 2.99
CA ARG A 247 -5.73 -6.77 3.17
C ARG A 247 -5.95 -5.61 2.23
N LEU A 248 -7.01 -5.67 1.43
CA LEU A 248 -7.47 -4.53 0.62
C LEU A 248 -8.66 -3.92 1.32
N ARG A 249 -8.72 -2.59 1.40
CA ARG A 249 -9.77 -1.92 2.17
C ARG A 249 -10.42 -0.77 1.43
N THR A 250 -11.74 -0.73 1.53
CA THR A 250 -12.57 0.43 1.25
C THR A 250 -12.86 1.10 2.59
N THR A 251 -12.50 2.36 2.74
CA THR A 251 -12.72 3.15 3.98
C THR A 251 -14.02 3.97 3.94
N GLY A 252 -14.74 3.92 2.82
CA GLY A 252 -16.03 4.57 2.64
C GLY A 252 -15.94 6.08 2.40
N GLN A 253 -14.87 6.55 1.73
CA GLN A 253 -14.69 7.95 1.37
C GLN A 253 -15.73 8.41 0.34
N SER A 254 -16.10 7.54 -0.60
CA SER A 254 -17.04 7.82 -1.69
C SER A 254 -18.47 7.29 -1.43
N GLY A 255 -18.85 7.15 -0.15
CA GLY A 255 -20.17 6.61 0.23
C GLY A 255 -20.35 5.10 -0.07
N LEU A 256 -19.25 4.39 -0.26
CA LEU A 256 -19.20 2.92 -0.19
C LEU A 256 -19.20 2.47 1.27
N GLU A 257 -19.77 1.31 1.53
CA GLU A 257 -19.70 0.69 2.85
C GLU A 257 -18.24 0.29 3.14
N PRO A 258 -17.69 0.64 4.33
CA PRO A 258 -16.36 0.20 4.70
C PRO A 258 -16.23 -1.31 4.66
N LYS A 259 -15.16 -1.81 4.04
CA LYS A 259 -14.96 -3.24 3.80
C LYS A 259 -13.49 -3.60 3.79
N GLU A 260 -13.20 -4.81 4.26
CA GLU A 260 -11.89 -5.46 4.11
C GLU A 260 -12.01 -6.72 3.26
N ILE A 261 -11.05 -6.94 2.37
CA ILE A 261 -10.89 -8.14 1.55
C ILE A 261 -9.56 -8.81 1.89
N SER A 262 -9.62 -10.10 2.19
CA SER A 262 -8.46 -10.95 2.49
C SER A 262 -7.87 -11.53 1.21
N VAL A 263 -6.60 -11.26 0.93
CA VAL A 263 -5.90 -11.85 -0.23
C VAL A 263 -4.62 -12.54 0.22
N SER A 264 -4.23 -13.60 -0.48
CA SER A 264 -2.92 -14.22 -0.28
C SER A 264 -1.82 -13.26 -0.70
N GLY A 265 -0.71 -13.30 0.03
CA GLY A 265 0.45 -12.44 -0.21
C GLY A 265 1.72 -13.14 0.24
N LEU A 266 2.86 -12.69 -0.27
CA LEU A 266 4.17 -13.06 0.21
C LEU A 266 4.44 -12.39 1.55
N VAL A 267 4.98 -13.16 2.50
CA VAL A 267 5.51 -12.66 3.77
C VAL A 267 6.95 -13.13 3.94
N PRO A 268 7.77 -12.44 4.75
CA PRO A 268 9.05 -12.99 5.19
C PRO A 268 8.89 -14.43 5.68
N VAL A 269 9.88 -15.31 5.51
CA VAL A 269 9.77 -16.75 5.80
C VAL A 269 9.22 -17.02 7.23
N GLU A 270 9.78 -16.33 8.23
CA GLU A 270 9.35 -16.37 9.64
C GLU A 270 8.14 -15.47 9.96
N GLY A 271 7.68 -14.67 8.99
CA GLY A 271 6.62 -13.68 9.19
C GLY A 271 5.26 -14.33 9.42
N THR A 272 4.52 -13.90 10.43
CA THR A 272 3.15 -14.39 10.69
C THR A 272 2.11 -13.47 10.08
N VAL A 273 0.97 -14.04 9.69
CA VAL A 273 -0.25 -13.27 9.45
C VAL A 273 -1.04 -13.36 10.73
N ASP A 274 -1.07 -12.28 11.51
CA ASP A 274 -1.85 -12.26 12.74
C ASP A 274 -3.32 -12.44 12.37
N LYS A 275 -3.96 -13.42 12.99
CA LYS A 275 -5.40 -13.63 12.86
C LYS A 275 -6.06 -12.64 13.80
N PHE A 276 -6.50 -11.54 13.22
CA PHE A 276 -7.37 -10.57 13.88
C PHE A 276 -8.83 -10.87 13.57
#